data_AF-A0A3A6TPH9-F1
#
_entry.id   AF-A0A3A6TPH9-F1
#
_cell.length_a   1.000
_cell.length_b   1.000
_cell.length_c   1.000
_cell.angle_alpha   90.00
_cell.angle_beta   90.00
_cell.angle_gamma   90.00
#
_symmetry.space_group_name_H-M   'P 1'
#
loop_
_entity.id
_entity.type
_entity.pdbx_description
1 polymer ?
#
loop_
_entity_poly.entity_id
_entity_poly.type
_entity_poly.pdbx_seq_one_letter_code
_entity_poly.pdbx_strand_id
1 'polypeptide(L)'
;MVLKLNAKRNRRLRKKLFVDEYSVYGQKFKVKLVDNEEQEDNFLDDFCDLLGSMNMYCAGGNGGFLVCSHGRYDLPSVQQMERIQVLLEQHSAVIELGEFKPLNLHYPD
;
A
#
# COMPACT_ATOMS: atom_id res chain seq x y z
N MET A 1 -7.93 -3.28 -32.26
CA MET A 1 -7.95 -1.81 -32.25
C MET A 1 -6.71 -1.35 -31.49
N VAL A 2 -5.66 -0.91 -32.21
CA VAL A 2 -4.34 -0.58 -31.64
C VAL A 2 -4.31 0.90 -31.32
N LEU A 3 -4.31 1.27 -30.04
CA LEU A 3 -4.12 2.65 -29.61
C LEU A 3 -2.64 3.03 -29.70
N LYS A 4 -2.24 3.63 -30.82
CA LYS A 4 -1.03 4.46 -30.90
C LYS A 4 -1.45 5.92 -30.86
N LEU A 5 -1.14 6.63 -29.78
CA LEU A 5 -0.97 8.09 -29.78
C LEU A 5 -0.15 8.55 -28.57
N ASN A 6 0.85 9.40 -28.85
CA ASN A 6 1.63 10.24 -27.93
C ASN A 6 3.00 9.74 -27.41
N ALA A 7 3.80 9.09 -28.25
CA ALA A 7 5.23 8.90 -27.98
C ALA A 7 6.07 10.20 -27.91
N LYS A 8 5.55 11.36 -28.37
CA LYS A 8 6.26 12.65 -28.38
C LYS A 8 6.07 13.52 -27.12
N ARG A 9 5.10 13.21 -26.25
CA ARG A 9 4.82 13.98 -25.01
C ARG A 9 5.75 13.62 -23.84
N ASN A 10 6.77 12.80 -24.06
CA ASN A 10 7.20 11.86 -23.03
C ASN A 10 8.51 12.18 -22.29
N ARG A 11 9.36 13.10 -22.76
CA ARG A 11 10.65 13.37 -22.10
C ARG A 11 10.74 14.74 -21.42
N ARG A 12 10.24 15.80 -22.06
CA ARG A 12 10.36 17.18 -21.56
C ARG A 12 9.37 17.47 -20.42
N LEU A 13 8.17 16.91 -20.48
CA LEU A 13 7.18 17.03 -19.41
C LEU A 13 7.58 16.21 -18.17
N ARG A 14 8.04 14.96 -18.34
CA ARG A 14 8.57 14.15 -17.23
C ARG A 14 9.68 14.86 -16.44
N LYS A 15 10.65 15.46 -17.14
CA LYS A 15 11.74 16.24 -16.52
C LYS A 15 11.33 17.58 -15.91
N LYS A 16 10.23 18.20 -16.37
CA LYS A 16 9.78 19.53 -15.89
C LYS A 16 8.78 19.43 -14.74
N LEU A 17 8.04 18.34 -14.68
CA LEU A 17 7.02 18.07 -13.68
C LEU A 17 7.47 17.01 -12.64
N PHE A 18 8.68 16.46 -12.76
CA PHE A 18 9.17 15.38 -11.91
C PHE A 18 8.20 14.19 -11.83
N VAL A 19 7.50 13.93 -12.93
CA VAL A 19 6.63 12.76 -13.06
C VAL A 19 7.55 11.54 -13.05
N ASP A 20 7.33 10.63 -12.10
CA ASP A 20 8.18 9.48 -11.73
C ASP A 20 9.27 9.77 -10.67
N GLU A 21 9.50 11.04 -10.32
CA GLU A 21 10.52 11.47 -9.35
C GLU A 21 9.93 11.92 -8.01
N TYR A 22 8.65 11.66 -7.72
CA TYR A 22 8.07 11.79 -6.35
C TYR A 22 7.01 10.75 -6.05
N SER A 23 7.04 9.61 -6.74
CA SER A 23 6.03 8.58 -6.60
C SER A 23 6.30 7.72 -5.37
N VAL A 24 5.51 7.94 -4.31
CA VAL A 24 5.43 6.98 -3.21
C VAL A 24 4.74 5.72 -3.75
N TYR A 25 5.48 4.62 -3.74
CA TYR A 25 4.96 3.32 -4.09
C TYR A 25 4.50 2.60 -2.83
N GLY A 26 3.22 2.24 -2.82
CA GLY A 26 2.62 1.46 -1.74
C GLY A 26 1.92 0.22 -2.28
N GLN A 27 1.47 -0.62 -1.38
CA GLN A 27 0.56 -1.71 -1.69
C GLN A 27 -0.75 -1.49 -0.95
N LYS A 28 -1.83 -1.43 -1.71
CA LYS A 28 -3.18 -1.37 -1.17
C LYS A 28 -3.70 -2.78 -1.00
N PHE A 29 -4.29 -3.07 0.15
CA PHE A 29 -5.02 -4.29 0.40
C PHE A 29 -6.35 -3.96 1.07
N LYS A 30 -7.31 -4.86 0.91
CA LYS A 30 -8.59 -4.74 1.60
C LYS A 30 -8.63 -5.83 2.66
N VAL A 31 -9.06 -5.46 3.86
CA VAL A 31 -9.30 -6.40 4.93
C VAL A 31 -10.72 -6.18 5.39
N LYS A 32 -11.44 -7.28 5.59
CA LYS A 32 -12.67 -7.28 6.36
C LYS A 32 -12.34 -7.72 7.78
N LEU A 33 -12.60 -6.87 8.76
CA LEU A 33 -12.37 -7.18 10.16
C LEU A 33 -13.65 -7.75 10.80
N VAL A 34 -13.50 -8.43 11.94
CA VAL A 34 -14.62 -8.85 12.79
C VAL A 34 -15.29 -7.63 13.41
N ASP A 35 -16.60 -7.71 13.56
CA ASP A 35 -17.44 -6.67 14.14
C ASP A 35 -17.30 -6.69 15.69
N ASN A 36 -16.07 -6.52 16.17
CA ASN A 36 -15.69 -6.50 17.58
C ASN A 36 -14.58 -5.47 17.78
N GLU A 37 -14.94 -4.34 18.39
CA GLU A 37 -14.09 -3.18 18.64
C GLU A 37 -12.78 -3.55 19.38
N GLU A 38 -12.85 -4.45 20.37
CA GLU A 38 -11.65 -4.88 21.12
C GLU A 38 -10.69 -5.69 20.24
N GLN A 39 -11.20 -6.49 19.31
CA GLN A 39 -10.36 -7.26 18.38
C GLN A 39 -9.80 -6.38 17.27
N GLU A 40 -10.55 -5.37 16.83
CA GLU A 40 -10.09 -4.38 15.87
C GLU A 40 -8.97 -3.50 16.44
N ASP A 41 -9.12 -3.01 17.67
CA ASP A 41 -8.09 -2.20 18.34
C ASP A 41 -6.80 -2.99 18.54
N ASN A 42 -6.90 -4.22 19.07
CA ASN A 42 -5.73 -5.09 19.23
C ASN A 42 -5.04 -5.39 17.88
N PHE A 43 -5.82 -5.59 16.82
CA PHE A 43 -5.26 -5.76 15.47
C PHE A 43 -4.53 -4.51 15.00
N LEU A 44 -5.11 -3.32 15.19
CA LEU A 44 -4.51 -2.06 14.76
C LEU A 44 -3.20 -1.78 15.50
N ASP A 45 -3.14 -2.07 16.80
CA ASP A 45 -1.93 -1.93 17.62
C ASP A 45 -0.82 -2.87 17.12
N ASP A 46 -1.11 -4.18 17.00
CA ASP A 46 -0.16 -5.18 16.49
C ASP A 46 0.33 -4.83 15.07
N PHE A 47 -0.59 -4.35 14.24
CA PHE A 47 -0.30 -3.98 12.85
C PHE A 47 0.58 -2.73 12.76
N CYS A 48 0.29 -1.70 13.57
CA CYS A 48 1.10 -0.50 13.63
C CYS A 48 2.51 -0.78 14.17
N ASP A 49 2.63 -1.65 15.18
CA ASP A 49 3.92 -2.06 15.74
C ASP A 49 4.78 -2.81 14.72
N LEU A 50 4.18 -3.74 13.96
CA LEU A 50 4.87 -4.45 12.89
C LEU A 50 5.38 -3.47 11.83
N LEU A 51 4.53 -2.55 11.35
CA LEU A 51 4.91 -1.56 10.34
C LEU A 51 6.00 -0.61 10.84
N GLY A 52 5.89 -0.16 12.09
CA GLY A 52 6.92 0.67 12.74
C GLY A 52 8.27 -0.03 12.79
N SER A 53 8.31 -1.32 13.11
CA SER A 53 9.54 -2.12 13.13
C SER A 53 10.23 -2.24 11.77
N MET A 54 9.47 -2.08 10.68
CA MET A 54 9.94 -2.16 9.30
C MET A 54 10.16 -0.78 8.67
N ASN A 55 10.01 0.31 9.44
CA ASN A 55 10.02 1.69 8.96
C ASN A 55 9.05 1.90 7.78
N MET A 56 7.83 1.38 7.94
CA MET A 56 6.73 1.50 7.01
C MET A 56 5.60 2.29 7.67
N TYR A 57 4.69 2.82 6.86
CA TYR A 57 3.49 3.46 7.37
C TYR A 57 2.25 2.94 6.66
N CYS A 58 1.12 2.96 7.37
CA CYS A 58 -0.18 2.66 6.79
C CYS A 58 -1.09 3.88 6.79
N ALA A 59 -1.99 3.93 5.83
CA ALA A 59 -3.17 4.77 5.83
C ALA A 59 -4.41 3.85 5.75
N GLY A 60 -5.28 3.95 6.75
CA GLY A 60 -6.55 3.22 6.80
C GLY A 60 -7.74 4.12 6.46
N GLY A 61 -8.80 3.52 5.93
CA GLY A 61 -10.10 4.18 5.72
C GLY A 61 -11.20 3.18 5.43
N ASN A 62 -12.43 3.65 5.22
CA ASN A 62 -13.60 2.80 4.97
C ASN A 62 -13.36 1.85 3.77
N GLY A 63 -13.08 0.58 4.08
CA GLY A 63 -12.95 -0.50 3.12
C GLY A 63 -11.52 -0.85 2.66
N GLY A 64 -10.47 -0.42 3.37
CA GLY A 64 -9.13 -1.00 3.19
C GLY A 64 -7.97 -0.20 3.77
N PHE A 65 -6.80 -0.82 3.73
CA PHE A 65 -5.55 -0.25 4.20
C PHE A 65 -4.58 -0.09 3.02
N LEU A 66 -3.80 0.97 3.09
CA LEU A 66 -2.71 1.27 2.17
C LEU A 66 -1.42 1.26 2.96
N VAL A 67 -0.50 0.36 2.65
CA VAL A 67 0.82 0.31 3.27
C VAL A 67 1.86 0.84 2.30
N CYS A 68 2.72 1.73 2.79
CA CYS A 68 3.78 2.36 2.02
C CYS A 68 5.09 2.26 2.81
N SER A 69 6.22 2.24 2.09
CA SER A 69 7.50 2.45 2.74
C SER A 69 7.62 3.92 3.18
N HIS A 70 8.45 4.19 4.19
CA HIS A 70 8.70 5.57 4.61
C HIS A 70 9.48 6.40 3.57
N GLY A 71 10.21 5.74 2.67
CA GLY A 71 11.01 6.40 1.64
C GLY A 71 10.17 6.83 0.43
N ARG A 72 10.42 8.03 -0.08
CA ARG A 72 9.68 8.59 -1.23
C ARG A 72 9.81 7.79 -2.53
N TYR A 73 10.80 6.91 -2.63
CA TYR A 73 11.08 6.08 -3.80
C TYR A 73 11.20 4.59 -3.46
N ASP A 74 10.98 4.25 -2.20
CA ASP A 74 11.28 2.91 -1.73
C ASP A 74 10.02 2.04 -1.92
N LEU A 75 10.22 0.90 -2.55
CA LEU A 75 9.22 -0.14 -2.66
C LEU A 75 9.31 -1.04 -1.43
N PRO A 76 8.17 -1.49 -0.87
CA PRO A 76 8.18 -2.58 0.09
C PRO A 76 8.95 -3.77 -0.49
N SER A 77 9.93 -4.26 0.26
CA SER A 77 10.66 -5.48 -0.11
C SER A 77 9.72 -6.69 -0.06
N VAL A 78 10.05 -7.73 -0.82
CA VAL A 78 9.28 -9.00 -0.82
C VAL A 78 9.15 -9.57 0.60
N GLN A 79 10.22 -9.49 1.40
CA GLN A 79 10.24 -9.97 2.79
C GLN A 79 9.31 -9.17 3.72
N GLN A 80 9.21 -7.85 3.53
CA GLN A 80 8.27 -7.04 4.29
C GLN A 80 6.83 -7.40 3.94
N MET A 81 6.56 -7.66 2.66
CA MET A 81 5.23 -8.07 2.21
C MET A 81 4.84 -9.46 2.72
N GLU A 82 5.77 -10.41 2.73
CA GLU A 82 5.55 -11.73 3.33
C GLU A 82 5.21 -11.63 4.82
N ARG A 83 5.91 -10.77 5.58
CA ARG A 83 5.62 -10.55 7.00
C ARG A 83 4.23 -9.96 7.22
N ILE A 84 3.83 -8.99 6.39
CA ILE A 84 2.49 -8.40 6.44
C ILE A 84 1.44 -9.46 6.13
N GLN A 85 1.67 -10.29 5.11
CA GLN A 85 0.75 -11.37 4.75
C GLN A 85 0.62 -12.40 5.88
N VAL A 86 1.72 -12.81 6.50
CA VAL A 86 1.71 -13.74 7.64
C VAL A 86 0.91 -13.17 8.81
N LEU A 87 1.10 -11.88 9.15
CA LEU A 87 0.33 -11.24 10.22
C LEU A 87 -1.16 -11.21 9.87
N LEU A 88 -1.52 -10.85 8.64
CA LEU A 88 -2.91 -10.78 8.18
C LEU A 88 -3.59 -12.16 8.15
N GLU A 89 -2.85 -13.23 7.87
CA GLU A 89 -3.37 -14.61 7.89
C GLU A 89 -3.48 -15.20 9.31
N GLN A 90 -2.59 -14.78 10.22
CA GLN A 90 -2.56 -15.29 11.59
C GLN A 90 -3.53 -14.56 12.53
N HIS A 91 -3.86 -13.31 12.24
CA HIS A 91 -4.69 -12.51 13.13
C HIS A 91 -6.15 -12.95 13.06
N SER A 92 -6.72 -13.32 14.20
CA SER A 92 -8.12 -13.74 14.31
C SER A 92 -9.11 -12.63 13.94
N ALA A 93 -8.64 -11.38 13.86
CA ALA A 93 -9.46 -10.24 13.49
C ALA A 93 -9.79 -10.21 11.97
N VAL A 94 -9.03 -10.91 11.12
CA VAL A 94 -9.19 -10.84 9.66
C VAL A 94 -10.16 -11.90 9.15
N ILE A 95 -11.25 -11.46 8.52
CA ILE A 95 -12.27 -12.32 7.90
C ILE A 95 -11.98 -12.56 6.41
N GLU A 96 -11.60 -11.52 5.67
CA GLU A 96 -11.33 -11.61 4.23
C GLU A 96 -10.14 -10.73 3.84
N LEU A 97 -9.25 -11.29 3.01
CA LEU A 97 -8.11 -10.60 2.43
C LEU A 97 -8.38 -10.31 0.94
N GLY A 98 -8.30 -9.04 0.55
CA GLY A 98 -8.44 -8.60 -0.84
C GLY A 98 -7.12 -8.61 -1.62
N GLU A 99 -7.20 -8.25 -2.90
CA GLU A 99 -6.02 -8.18 -3.77
C GLU A 99 -5.03 -7.10 -3.34
N PHE A 100 -3.75 -7.47 -3.30
CA PHE A 100 -2.65 -6.53 -3.15
C PHE A 100 -2.39 -5.82 -4.48
N LYS A 101 -2.67 -4.52 -4.54
CA LYS A 101 -2.38 -3.71 -5.74
C LYS A 101 -1.26 -2.71 -5.48
N PRO A 102 -0.21 -2.69 -6.32
CA PRO A 102 0.76 -1.61 -6.26
C PRO A 102 0.05 -0.31 -6.60
N LEU A 103 0.17 0.69 -5.74
CA LEU A 103 -0.45 1.99 -5.90
C LEU A 103 0.62 3.08 -5.95
N ASN A 104 0.48 4.00 -6.90
CA ASN A 104 1.23 5.25 -6.93
C ASN A 104 0.37 6.34 -6.28
N LEU A 105 0.72 6.79 -5.06
CA LEU A 105 -0.14 7.73 -4.31
C LEU A 105 -0.31 9.08 -5.02
N HIS A 106 0.61 9.45 -5.91
CA HIS A 106 0.54 10.72 -6.63
C HIS A 106 -0.38 10.71 -7.85
N TYR A 107 -0.71 9.53 -8.36
CA TYR A 107 -1.62 9.33 -9.48
C TYR A 107 -2.54 8.14 -9.15
N PRO A 108 -3.58 8.35 -8.32
CA PRO A 108 -4.63 7.35 -8.17
C PRO A 108 -5.34 7.16 -9.52
N ASP A 109 -5.53 5.91 -9.91
CA ASP A 109 -6.25 5.50 -11.13
C ASP A 109 -7.69 6.03 -11.17
#